data_AF-A0A7K2E4B4-F1
#
_entry.id   AF-A0A7K2E4B4-F1
#
_cell.length_a   1.000
_cell.length_b   1.000
_cell.length_c   1.000
_cell.angle_alpha   90.00
_cell.angle_beta   90.00
_cell.angle_gamma   90.00
#
_symmetry.space_group_name_H-M   'P 1'
#
loop_
_entity.id
_entity.type
_entity.pdbx_description
1 polymer ?
#
loop_
_entity_poly.entity_id
_entity_poly.type
_entity_poly.pdbx_seq_one_letter_code
_entity_poly.pdbx_strand_id
1 'polypeptide(L)'
;MREAAGERFGSIELQTRIHLGVITGDAHGLLSAAAPAFGITAEQALASPHALVGTVDECVDRIEGWRERWGISYISPMGGSAEEMAPVVERLASR
;
A
#
# COMPACT_ATOMS: atom_id res chain seq x y z
N MET A 1 16.56 10.68 1.38
CA MET A 1 15.43 11.29 2.12
C MET A 1 15.73 11.52 3.60
N ARG A 2 16.12 10.49 4.38
CA ARG A 2 16.49 10.68 5.80
C ARG A 2 17.61 11.70 6.01
N GLU A 3 18.70 11.56 5.26
CA GLU A 3 19.83 12.51 5.29
C GLU A 3 19.42 13.95 4.96
N ALA A 4 18.63 14.14 3.89
CA ALA A 4 18.14 15.45 3.49
C ALA A 4 17.16 16.09 4.50
N ALA A 5 16.45 15.29 5.29
CA ALA A 5 15.52 15.76 6.31
C ALA A 5 16.21 16.07 7.65
N GLY A 6 17.35 15.43 7.94
CA GLY A 6 18.11 15.62 9.17
C GLY A 6 17.27 15.35 10.43
N GLU A 7 17.42 16.20 11.45
CA GLU A 7 16.70 16.08 12.73
C GLU A 7 15.18 16.14 12.60
N ARG A 8 14.66 16.82 11.56
CA ARG A 8 13.23 16.93 11.31
C ARG A 8 12.61 15.64 10.80
N PHE A 9 13.41 14.62 10.43
CA PHE A 9 12.85 13.39 9.88
C PHE A 9 11.84 12.73 10.83
N GLY A 10 12.09 12.78 12.14
CA GLY A 10 11.18 12.20 13.15
C GLY A 10 9.83 12.91 13.28
N SER A 11 9.69 14.13 12.75
CA SER A 11 8.42 14.88 12.74
C SER A 11 7.72 14.88 11.38
N ILE A 12 8.27 14.22 10.37
CA ILE A 12 7.67 14.12 9.03
C ILE A 12 6.80 12.88 8.98
N GLU A 13 5.52 13.08 8.66
CA GLU A 13 4.63 12.00 8.27
C GLU A 13 4.92 11.59 6.82
N LEU A 14 5.24 10.32 6.60
CA LEU A 14 5.47 9.82 5.24
C LEU A 14 4.18 9.28 4.65
N GLN A 15 3.86 9.81 3.48
CA GLN A 15 2.65 9.50 2.72
C GLN A 15 2.98 8.70 1.46
N THR A 16 2.11 7.73 1.13
CA THR A 16 2.05 7.14 -0.22
C THR A 16 0.63 7.14 -0.78
N ARG A 17 0.52 7.24 -2.11
CA ARG A 17 -0.74 7.06 -2.82
C ARG A 17 -0.85 5.61 -3.28
N ILE A 18 -2.00 5.00 -3.01
CA ILE A 18 -2.38 3.74 -3.67
C ILE A 18 -3.07 4.10 -4.98
N HIS A 19 -2.54 3.58 -6.08
CA HIS A 19 -3.13 3.71 -7.41
C HIS A 19 -4.09 2.56 -7.73
N LEU A 20 -3.79 1.38 -7.21
CA LEU A 20 -4.61 0.18 -7.34
C LEU A 20 -4.85 -0.41 -5.95
N GLY A 21 -6.05 -0.21 -5.41
CA GLY A 21 -6.48 -0.81 -4.16
C GLY A 21 -7.63 -1.76 -4.47
N VAL A 22 -7.43 -3.06 -4.32
CA VAL A 22 -8.44 -4.07 -4.64
C VAL A 22 -8.43 -5.19 -3.61
N ILE A 23 -9.59 -5.53 -3.04
CA ILE A 23 -9.72 -6.69 -2.15
C ILE A 23 -10.05 -7.93 -2.98
N THR A 24 -9.16 -8.93 -2.95
CA THR A 24 -9.31 -10.16 -3.74
C THR A 24 -8.55 -11.33 -3.12
N GLY A 25 -9.03 -12.55 -3.34
CA GLY A 25 -8.30 -13.78 -3.00
C GLY A 25 -7.23 -14.18 -4.02
N ASP A 26 -7.11 -13.46 -5.14
CA ASP A 26 -6.14 -13.75 -6.21
C ASP A 26 -5.39 -12.48 -6.65
N ALA A 27 -4.56 -11.95 -5.74
CA ALA A 27 -3.76 -10.77 -6.03
C ALA A 27 -2.75 -11.00 -7.16
N HIS A 28 -2.14 -12.19 -7.20
CA HIS A 28 -1.11 -12.50 -8.18
C HIS A 28 -1.70 -12.64 -9.59
N GLY A 29 -2.84 -13.32 -9.75
CA GLY A 29 -3.54 -13.39 -11.02
C GLY A 29 -3.99 -12.02 -11.53
N LEU A 30 -4.58 -11.20 -10.65
CA LEU A 30 -4.98 -9.83 -10.98
C LEU A 30 -3.79 -8.99 -11.46
N LEU A 31 -2.69 -9.00 -10.71
CA LEU A 31 -1.51 -8.19 -11.03
C LEU A 31 -0.75 -8.75 -12.23
N SER A 32 -0.76 -10.05 -12.47
CA SER A 32 -0.16 -10.63 -13.68
C SER A 32 -0.85 -10.13 -14.95
N ALA A 33 -2.15 -9.83 -14.89
CA ALA A 33 -2.89 -9.23 -16.00
C ALA A 33 -2.69 -7.70 -16.10
N ALA A 34 -2.64 -6.99 -14.98
CA ALA A 34 -2.63 -5.52 -14.95
C ALA A 34 -1.23 -4.89 -15.01
N ALA A 35 -0.24 -5.48 -14.32
CA ALA A 35 1.10 -4.92 -14.18
C ALA A 35 1.87 -4.72 -15.50
N PRO A 36 1.73 -5.59 -16.53
CA PRO A 36 2.41 -5.40 -17.81
C PRO A 36 2.05 -4.09 -18.52
N ALA A 37 0.85 -3.55 -18.30
CA ALA A 37 0.46 -2.25 -18.86
C ALA A 37 1.33 -1.09 -18.34
N PHE A 38 2.03 -1.29 -17.23
CA PHE A 38 2.95 -0.34 -16.61
C PHE A 38 4.42 -0.76 -16.79
N GLY A 39 4.70 -1.82 -17.57
CA GLY A 39 6.05 -2.30 -17.83
C GLY A 39 6.74 -2.97 -16.63
N ILE A 40 5.97 -3.50 -15.68
CA ILE A 40 6.48 -4.15 -14.46
C ILE A 40 5.87 -5.55 -14.27
N THR A 41 6.52 -6.39 -13.46
CA THR A 41 5.99 -7.71 -13.08
C THR A 41 4.97 -7.61 -11.94
N ALA A 42 4.20 -8.67 -11.72
CA ALA A 42 3.27 -8.77 -10.60
C ALA A 42 4.00 -8.65 -9.24
N GLU A 43 5.18 -9.25 -9.11
CA GLU A 43 6.02 -9.18 -7.90
C GLU A 43 6.51 -7.75 -7.66
N GLN A 44 6.92 -7.05 -8.72
CA GLN A 44 7.31 -5.64 -8.61
C GLN A 44 6.14 -4.75 -8.19
N ALA A 45 4.93 -5.04 -8.69
CA ALA A 45 3.72 -4.35 -8.26
C ALA A 45 3.41 -4.64 -6.78
N LEU A 46 3.45 -5.90 -6.33
CA LEU A 46 3.24 -6.28 -4.92
C LEU A 46 4.30 -5.71 -3.97
N ALA A 47 5.52 -5.51 -4.45
CA ALA A 47 6.61 -4.92 -3.70
C ALA A 47 6.53 -3.38 -3.66
N SER A 48 5.59 -2.75 -4.35
CA SER A 48 5.43 -1.29 -4.44
C SER A 48 4.39 -0.76 -3.45
N PRO A 49 4.60 0.42 -2.84
CA PRO A 49 3.58 1.09 -2.01
C PRO A 49 2.43 1.72 -2.83
N HIS A 50 2.37 1.45 -4.14
CA HIS A 50 1.37 1.99 -5.06
C HIS A 50 0.28 0.98 -5.43
N ALA A 51 0.46 -0.30 -5.11
CA ALA A 51 -0.55 -1.34 -5.26
C ALA A 51 -0.83 -1.99 -3.90
N LEU A 52 -2.09 -1.97 -3.48
CA LEU A 52 -2.58 -2.65 -2.30
C LEU A 52 -3.65 -3.63 -2.75
N VAL A 53 -3.20 -4.82 -3.15
CA VAL A 53 -4.08 -5.87 -3.71
C VAL A 53 -3.91 -7.14 -2.90
N GLY A 54 -5.03 -7.74 -2.48
CA GLY A 54 -5.04 -8.99 -1.72
C GLY A 54 -6.24 -9.09 -0.80
N THR A 55 -6.22 -10.09 0.08
CA THR A 55 -7.18 -10.20 1.16
C THR A 55 -6.98 -9.05 2.16
N VAL A 56 -7.99 -8.81 3.01
CA VAL A 56 -7.89 -7.77 4.05
C VAL A 56 -6.65 -7.98 4.92
N ASP A 57 -6.37 -9.22 5.32
CA ASP A 57 -5.22 -9.56 6.17
C ASP A 57 -3.90 -9.28 5.45
N GLU A 58 -3.75 -9.72 4.19
CA GLU A 58 -2.55 -9.43 3.40
C GLU A 58 -2.34 -7.93 3.17
N CYS A 59 -3.42 -7.17 2.99
CA CYS A 59 -3.37 -5.72 2.87
C CYS A 59 -2.88 -5.07 4.17
N VAL A 60 -3.40 -5.50 5.32
CA VAL A 60 -2.96 -5.01 6.64
C VAL A 60 -1.49 -5.32 6.88
N ASP A 61 -1.06 -6.58 6.66
CA ASP A 61 0.33 -7.00 6.85
C ASP A 61 1.28 -6.19 5.95
N ARG A 62 0.84 -5.86 4.74
CA ARG A 62 1.64 -5.05 3.81
C ARG A 62 1.78 -3.60 4.26
N ILE A 63 0.69 -3.00 4.78
CA ILE A 63 0.71 -1.65 5.35
C ILE A 63 1.65 -1.60 6.57
N GLU A 64 1.56 -2.59 7.45
CA GLU A 64 2.45 -2.71 8.62
C GLU A 64 3.91 -2.86 8.16
N GLY A 65 4.17 -3.72 7.16
CA GLY A 65 5.49 -3.85 6.56
C GLY A 65 6.03 -2.57 5.91
N TRP A 66 5.18 -1.74 5.30
CA TRP A 66 5.58 -0.43 4.78
C TRP A 66 5.97 0.54 5.90
N ARG A 67 5.24 0.52 7.02
CA ARG A 67 5.56 1.32 8.20
C ARG A 67 6.90 0.93 8.78
N GLU A 68 7.17 -0.36 8.94
CA GLU A 68 8.45 -0.87 9.45
C GLU A 68 9.61 -0.59 8.50
N ARG A 69 9.43 -0.89 7.21
CA ARG A 69 10.52 -0.82 6.22
C ARG A 69 10.84 0.62 5.80
N TRP A 70 9.82 1.45 5.61
CA TRP A 70 9.95 2.77 4.99
C TRP A 70 9.54 3.91 5.91
N GLY A 71 8.80 3.65 6.98
CA GLY A 71 8.24 4.67 7.86
C GLY A 71 6.96 5.30 7.31
N ILE A 72 6.30 4.69 6.32
CA ILE A 72 5.04 5.18 5.76
C ILE A 72 3.92 5.00 6.80
N SER A 73 3.27 6.09 7.17
CA SER A 73 2.22 6.11 8.19
C SER A 73 0.89 6.65 7.69
N TYR A 74 0.88 7.33 6.53
CA TYR A 74 -0.34 7.84 5.91
C TYR A 74 -0.50 7.33 4.49
N ILE A 75 -1.69 6.82 4.19
CA ILE A 75 -1.97 6.16 2.91
C ILE A 75 -3.22 6.78 2.32
N SER A 76 -3.14 7.20 1.05
CA SER A 76 -4.25 7.82 0.34
C SER A 76 -4.70 6.93 -0.83
N PRO A 77 -5.88 6.30 -0.75
CA PRO A 77 -6.49 5.62 -1.89
C PRO A 77 -6.78 6.59 -3.03
N MET A 78 -6.82 6.09 -4.27
CA MET A 78 -7.44 6.82 -5.38
C MET A 78 -8.96 6.84 -5.15
N GLY A 79 -9.64 7.92 -5.55
CA GLY A 79 -11.01 8.22 -5.09
C GLY A 79 -12.03 7.06 -5.17
N GLY A 80 -11.92 6.20 -6.18
CA GLY A 80 -12.81 5.04 -6.33
C GLY A 80 -12.56 3.85 -5.40
N SER A 81 -11.37 3.74 -4.79
CA SER A 81 -11.01 2.60 -3.93
C SER A 81 -11.12 2.89 -2.43
N ALA A 82 -11.51 4.10 -2.02
CA ALA A 82 -11.60 4.45 -0.60
C ALA A 82 -12.66 3.60 0.14
N GLU A 83 -13.84 3.41 -0.45
CA GLU A 83 -14.91 2.57 0.13
C GLU A 83 -14.52 1.09 0.14
N GLU A 84 -13.87 0.61 -0.93
CA GLU A 84 -13.39 -0.78 -1.02
C GLU A 84 -12.35 -1.11 0.06
N MET A 85 -11.56 -0.12 0.48
CA MET A 85 -10.57 -0.28 1.54
C MET A 85 -11.15 -0.15 2.96
N ALA A 86 -12.44 0.13 3.13
CA ALA A 86 -13.06 0.29 4.45
C ALA A 86 -12.78 -0.89 5.42
N PRO A 87 -12.86 -2.17 4.99
CA PRO A 87 -12.54 -3.31 5.88
C PRO A 87 -11.09 -3.32 6.38
N VAL A 88 -10.15 -2.83 5.56
CA VAL A 88 -8.73 -2.71 5.93
C VAL A 88 -8.57 -1.62 7.00
N VAL A 89 -9.24 -0.48 6.82
CA VAL A 89 -9.24 0.62 7.79
C VAL A 89 -9.83 0.17 9.12
N GLU A 90 -10.98 -0.51 9.11
CA GLU A 90 -11.61 -1.06 10.32
C GLU A 90 -10.67 -2.01 11.07
N ARG A 91 -9.99 -2.91 10.35
CA ARG A 91 -9.04 -3.84 10.97
C ARG A 91 -7.86 -3.11 11.62
N LEU A 92 -7.29 -2.10 10.95
CA LEU A 92 -6.19 -1.29 11.48
C LEU A 92 -6.62 -0.46 12.70
N ALA A 93 -7.87 0.00 12.75
CA ALA A 93 -8.41 0.80 13.85
C ALA A 93 -8.72 -0.04 15.11
N SER A 94 -8.91 -1.36 14.97
CA SER A 94 -9.20 -2.28 16.07
C SER A 94 -7.96 -2.83 16.81
N ARG A 95 -6.78 -2.33 16.49
CA ARG A 95 -5.48 -2.75 17.04
C ARG A 95 -4.87 -1.63 17.88
#